data_AF-A0A8S0V5P0-F1
#
_entry.id   AF-A0A8S0V5P0-F1
#
_cell.length_a   1.000
_cell.length_b   1.000
_cell.length_c   1.000
_cell.angle_alpha   90.00
_cell.angle_beta   90.00
_cell.angle_gamma   90.00
#
_symmetry.space_group_name_H-M   'P 1'
#
loop_
_entity.id
_entity.type
_entity.pdbx_description
1 polymer ?
#
loop_
_entity_poly.entity_id
_entity_poly.type
_entity_poly.pdbx_seq_one_letter_code
_entity_poly.pdbx_strand_id
1 'polypeptide(L)'
;MESKLQACEQDIHHTEAQLQEEMSRHAPLYAAGLEAFWMKELETISCIHEGLRQIHTIQQLKGSPVGSPPVSPHNLAHTHGSYPIAPPPMAVGLLPLDQNRVGIHSNGHVNGEVRPWFDHS
;
A
#
# COMPACT_ATOMS: atom_id res chain seq x y z
N MET A 1 -10.58 41.00 4.87
CA MET A 1 -10.49 39.57 5.21
C MET A 1 -10.89 38.73 4.01
N GLU A 2 -12.13 38.91 3.53
CA GLU A 2 -12.71 38.41 2.26
C GLU A 2 -11.74 38.16 1.09
N SER A 3 -10.93 39.13 0.66
CA SER A 3 -9.94 38.90 -0.43
C SER A 3 -8.90 37.79 -0.15
N LYS A 4 -8.61 37.45 1.12
CA LYS A 4 -7.77 36.28 1.47
C LYS A 4 -8.56 34.97 1.51
N LEU A 5 -9.87 35.03 1.72
CA LEU A 5 -10.78 33.89 1.57
C LEU A 5 -10.88 33.53 0.08
N GLN A 6 -11.20 34.52 -0.76
CA GLN A 6 -11.29 34.38 -2.21
C GLN A 6 -9.99 33.84 -2.83
N ALA A 7 -8.83 34.32 -2.40
CA ALA A 7 -7.55 33.77 -2.84
C ALA A 7 -7.38 32.29 -2.45
N CYS A 8 -7.72 31.94 -1.20
CA CYS A 8 -7.69 30.55 -0.73
C CYS A 8 -8.66 29.64 -1.53
N GLU A 9 -9.86 30.11 -1.85
CA GLU A 9 -10.84 29.39 -2.67
C GLU A 9 -10.31 29.17 -4.10
N GLN A 10 -9.64 30.18 -4.68
CA GLN A 10 -9.00 30.07 -6.00
C GLN A 10 -7.80 29.12 -5.98
N ASP A 11 -6.95 29.18 -4.96
CA ASP A 11 -5.78 28.31 -4.78
C ASP A 11 -6.21 26.84 -4.58
N ILE A 12 -7.30 26.60 -3.83
CA ILE A 12 -7.92 25.27 -3.67
C ILE A 12 -8.35 24.73 -5.03
N HIS A 13 -9.20 25.46 -5.77
CA HIS A 13 -9.70 24.97 -7.06
C HIS A 13 -8.59 24.81 -8.13
N HIS A 14 -7.53 25.62 -8.07
CA HIS A 14 -6.35 25.43 -8.91
C HIS A 14 -5.62 24.12 -8.57
N THR A 15 -5.41 23.86 -7.27
CA THR A 15 -4.75 22.64 -6.78
C THR A 15 -5.59 21.38 -7.07
N GLU A 16 -6.91 21.46 -6.90
CA GLU A 16 -7.85 20.39 -7.24
C GLU A 16 -7.79 20.03 -8.73
N ALA A 17 -7.78 21.03 -9.61
CA ALA A 17 -7.67 20.82 -11.06
C ALA A 17 -6.32 20.18 -11.44
N GLN A 18 -5.21 20.66 -10.87
CA GLN A 18 -3.88 20.07 -11.08
C GLN A 18 -3.81 18.63 -10.59
N LEU A 19 -4.37 18.33 -9.42
CA LEU A 19 -4.43 16.97 -8.89
C LEU A 19 -5.27 16.05 -9.79
N GLN A 20 -6.41 16.53 -10.31
CA GLN A 20 -7.24 15.75 -11.23
C GLN A 20 -6.53 15.48 -12.57
N GLU A 21 -5.80 16.45 -13.12
CA GLU A 21 -4.96 16.25 -14.31
C GLU A 21 -3.87 15.19 -14.05
N GLU A 22 -3.13 15.33 -12.94
CA GLU A 22 -2.06 14.42 -12.54
C GLU A 22 -2.57 12.99 -12.33
N MET A 23 -3.67 12.81 -11.60
CA MET A 23 -4.33 11.53 -11.41
C MET A 23 -4.80 10.92 -12.74
N SER A 24 -5.37 11.73 -13.64
CA SER A 24 -5.83 11.26 -14.95
C SER A 24 -4.68 10.82 -15.84
N ARG A 25 -3.55 11.54 -15.81
CA ARG A 25 -2.32 11.22 -16.57
C ARG A 25 -1.67 9.92 -16.08
N HIS A 26 -1.75 9.62 -14.79
CA HIS A 26 -1.10 8.45 -14.19
C HIS A 26 -2.03 7.22 -14.01
N ALA A 27 -3.34 7.37 -14.17
CA ALA A 27 -4.33 6.27 -14.14
C ALA A 27 -3.98 5.03 -15.02
N PRO A 28 -3.40 5.15 -16.23
CA PRO A 28 -3.06 3.99 -17.07
C PRO A 28 -2.03 3.05 -16.42
N LEU A 29 -1.14 3.58 -15.57
CA LEU A 29 -0.16 2.77 -14.82
C LEU A 29 -0.85 1.84 -13.81
N TYR A 30 -2.06 2.16 -13.40
CA TYR A 30 -2.93 1.36 -12.53
C TYR A 30 -4.01 0.59 -13.30
N ALA A 31 -3.83 0.44 -14.62
CA ALA A 31 -4.76 -0.24 -15.54
C ALA A 31 -6.16 0.40 -15.67
N ALA A 32 -6.30 1.71 -15.40
CA ALA A 32 -7.55 2.45 -15.58
C ALA A 32 -7.48 3.39 -16.80
N GLY A 33 -8.59 3.52 -17.55
CA GLY A 33 -8.68 4.41 -18.70
C GLY A 33 -7.89 3.95 -19.94
N LEU A 34 -7.65 2.65 -20.07
CA LEU A 34 -6.83 2.07 -21.14
C LEU A 34 -7.50 2.13 -22.51
N GLU A 35 -8.81 2.38 -22.58
CA GLU A 35 -9.65 2.38 -23.78
C GLU A 35 -9.25 3.46 -24.80
N ALA A 36 -8.54 4.50 -24.37
CA ALA A 36 -8.07 5.60 -25.22
C ALA A 36 -6.68 5.37 -25.84
N PHE A 37 -5.93 4.36 -25.39
CA PHE A 37 -4.52 4.17 -25.73
C PHE A 37 -4.32 3.28 -26.96
N TRP A 38 -3.25 3.52 -27.72
CA TRP A 38 -2.90 2.73 -28.89
C TRP A 38 -2.17 1.44 -28.49
N MET A 39 -2.20 0.42 -29.34
CA MET A 39 -1.65 -0.92 -29.04
C MET A 39 -0.21 -0.90 -28.48
N LYS A 40 0.68 -0.07 -29.06
CA LYS A 40 2.07 0.09 -28.61
C LYS A 40 2.19 0.66 -27.18
N GLU A 41 1.24 1.52 -26.78
CA GLU A 41 1.21 2.11 -25.45
C GLU A 41 0.68 1.06 -24.45
N LEU A 42 -0.35 0.28 -24.84
CA LEU A 42 -0.84 -0.86 -24.06
C LEU A 42 0.23 -1.95 -23.87
N GLU A 43 1.04 -2.24 -24.89
CA GLU A 43 2.23 -3.11 -24.81
C GLU A 43 3.24 -2.57 -23.79
N THR A 44 3.45 -1.24 -23.77
CA THR A 44 4.35 -0.57 -22.81
C THR A 44 3.83 -0.69 -21.36
N ILE A 45 2.55 -0.43 -21.13
CA ILE A 45 1.89 -0.61 -19.82
C ILE A 45 1.97 -2.08 -19.37
N SER A 46 1.68 -3.03 -20.27
CA SER A 46 1.76 -4.47 -19.99
C SER A 46 3.18 -4.92 -19.63
N CYS A 47 4.20 -4.35 -20.27
CA CYS A 47 5.61 -4.60 -19.95
C CYS A 47 5.97 -4.11 -18.54
N ILE A 48 5.49 -2.92 -18.14
CA ILE A 48 5.66 -2.40 -16.78
C ILE A 48 4.99 -3.32 -15.75
N HIS A 49 3.76 -3.78 -16.00
CA HIS A 49 3.05 -4.72 -15.11
C HIS A 49 3.73 -6.09 -15.00
N GLU A 50 4.35 -6.59 -16.08
CA GLU A 50 5.16 -7.81 -16.04
C GLU A 50 6.45 -7.61 -15.22
N GLY A 51 7.16 -6.48 -15.41
CA GLY A 51 8.32 -6.13 -14.58
C GLY A 51 7.97 -6.08 -13.08
N LEU A 52 6.80 -5.55 -12.72
CA LEU A 52 6.33 -5.55 -11.33
C LEU A 52 6.05 -6.98 -10.79
N ARG A 53 5.53 -7.89 -11.61
CA ARG A 53 5.37 -9.31 -11.23
C ARG A 53 6.71 -9.98 -10.95
N GLN A 54 7.70 -9.75 -11.82
CA GLN A 54 9.06 -10.29 -11.65
C GLN A 54 9.75 -9.72 -10.39
N ILE A 55 9.63 -8.41 -10.16
CA ILE A 55 10.13 -7.74 -8.95
C ILE A 55 9.49 -8.35 -7.69
N HIS A 56 8.17 -8.57 -7.67
CA HIS A 56 7.50 -9.23 -6.55
C HIS A 56 8.01 -10.66 -6.34
N THR A 57 8.18 -11.46 -7.40
CA THR A 57 8.74 -12.82 -7.29
C THR A 57 10.15 -12.81 -6.69
N ILE A 58 11.01 -11.87 -7.11
CA ILE A 58 12.36 -11.69 -6.55
C ILE A 58 12.30 -11.25 -5.07
N GLN A 59 11.35 -10.38 -4.70
CA GLN A 59 11.14 -9.97 -3.30
C GLN A 59 10.71 -11.14 -2.42
N GLN A 60 9.82 -12.02 -2.89
CA GLN A 60 9.42 -13.22 -2.14
C GLN A 60 10.59 -14.19 -1.94
N LEU A 61 11.37 -14.45 -3.00
CA LEU A 61 12.55 -15.33 -2.94
C LEU A 61 13.67 -14.78 -2.05
N LYS A 62 13.92 -13.47 -2.09
CA LYS A 62 14.97 -12.80 -1.29
C LYS A 62 14.53 -12.47 0.14
N GLY A 63 13.22 -12.30 0.37
CA GLY A 63 12.63 -12.03 1.68
C GLY A 63 12.39 -13.29 2.53
N SER A 64 12.37 -14.48 1.91
CA SER A 64 12.29 -15.76 2.61
C SER A 64 13.60 -16.07 3.35
N PRO A 65 13.61 -16.18 4.69
CA PRO A 65 14.81 -16.59 5.43
C PRO A 65 15.16 -18.04 5.10
N VAL A 66 16.44 -18.32 4.89
CA VAL A 66 16.97 -19.69 4.77
C VAL A 66 16.83 -20.38 6.13
N GLY A 67 15.73 -21.11 6.32
CA GLY A 67 15.39 -21.79 7.57
C GLY A 67 13.91 -21.70 7.97
N SER A 68 13.13 -20.79 7.40
CA SER A 68 11.67 -20.80 7.56
C SER A 68 11.05 -21.92 6.71
N PRO A 69 10.27 -22.86 7.27
CA PRO A 69 9.50 -23.81 6.47
C PRO A 69 8.52 -23.05 5.56
N PRO A 70 8.14 -23.61 4.40
CA PRO A 70 7.04 -23.04 3.62
C PRO A 70 5.79 -23.03 4.50
N VAL A 71 5.33 -21.84 4.88
CA VAL A 71 4.04 -21.66 5.56
C VAL A 71 2.98 -21.99 4.52
N SER A 72 2.61 -23.27 4.48
CA SER A 72 1.62 -23.82 3.56
C SER A 72 0.39 -22.92 3.55
N PRO A 73 -0.13 -22.51 2.37
CA PRO A 73 -1.34 -21.69 2.30
C PRO A 73 -2.48 -22.51 2.91
N HIS A 74 -2.79 -22.21 4.17
CA HIS A 74 -3.63 -23.09 4.95
C HIS A 74 -5.04 -22.99 4.41
N ASN A 75 -5.43 -24.03 3.68
CA ASN A 75 -6.81 -24.37 3.39
C ASN A 75 -7.49 -24.72 4.73
N LEU A 76 -7.76 -23.69 5.53
CA LEU A 76 -8.73 -23.76 6.61
C LEU A 76 -10.06 -24.06 5.96
N ALA A 77 -10.54 -25.29 6.14
CA ALA A 77 -11.62 -25.85 5.37
C ALA A 77 -12.90 -25.01 5.53
N HIS A 78 -13.55 -24.70 4.40
CA HIS A 78 -14.97 -24.37 4.40
C HIS A 78 -15.74 -25.55 5.03
N THR A 79 -16.35 -25.34 6.19
CA THR A 79 -17.62 -25.92 6.67
C THR A 79 -17.94 -25.32 8.05
N HIS A 80 -19.21 -25.38 8.47
CA HIS A 80 -19.79 -24.71 9.65
C HIS A 80 -19.89 -23.17 9.47
N GLY A 81 -21.07 -22.55 9.29
CA GLY A 81 -22.41 -23.11 9.11
C GLY A 81 -23.47 -22.14 9.67
N SER A 82 -24.49 -21.83 8.87
CA SER A 82 -25.65 -20.96 9.20
C SER A 82 -25.36 -19.53 9.73
N TYR A 83 -25.72 -18.52 8.92
CA TYR A 83 -25.93 -17.15 9.38
C TYR A 83 -27.08 -17.07 10.40
N PRO A 84 -27.13 -16.04 11.26
CA PRO A 84 -27.87 -14.83 10.86
C PRO A 84 -27.14 -13.49 11.12
N ILE A 85 -27.76 -12.42 10.62
CA ILE A 85 -27.29 -11.03 10.60
C ILE A 85 -27.34 -10.36 11.98
N ALA A 86 -26.23 -9.74 12.42
CA ALA A 86 -26.21 -8.55 13.30
C ALA A 86 -24.78 -7.94 13.43
N PRO A 87 -24.61 -6.61 13.39
CA PRO A 87 -23.36 -5.96 13.83
C PRO A 87 -23.39 -5.65 15.34
N PRO A 88 -22.33 -5.92 16.11
CA PRO A 88 -22.25 -5.52 17.52
C PRO A 88 -22.04 -3.99 17.67
N PRO A 89 -22.57 -3.36 18.74
CA PRO A 89 -22.57 -1.91 18.89
C PRO A 89 -21.22 -1.35 19.36
N MET A 90 -20.98 -0.06 19.07
CA MET A 90 -19.88 0.68 19.69
C MET A 90 -20.14 0.87 21.19
N ALA A 91 -19.15 0.52 22.02
CA ALA A 91 -19.15 0.79 23.46
C ALA A 91 -17.77 1.35 23.86
N VAL A 92 -17.76 2.36 24.74
CA VAL A 92 -16.56 3.17 25.02
C VAL A 92 -15.89 2.75 26.34
N GLY A 93 -14.62 2.37 26.26
CA GLY A 93 -13.64 2.51 27.35
C GLY A 93 -13.31 1.26 28.19
N LEU A 94 -12.28 1.46 29.02
CA LEU A 94 -11.77 0.61 30.11
C LEU A 94 -10.96 -0.65 29.74
N LEU A 95 -9.63 -0.48 29.70
CA LEU A 95 -8.64 -1.49 30.12
C LEU A 95 -8.54 -1.53 31.66
N PRO A 96 -8.22 -2.69 32.24
CA PRO A 96 -7.01 -2.84 33.10
C PRO A 96 -6.11 -4.00 32.58
N LEU A 97 -4.76 -4.00 32.65
CA LEU A 97 -3.82 -3.74 33.76
C LEU A 97 -3.93 -4.83 34.86
N ASP A 98 -2.92 -5.64 35.22
CA ASP A 98 -1.44 -5.58 35.12
C ASP A 98 -0.84 -7.04 35.12
N GLN A 99 0.46 -7.43 35.13
CA GLN A 99 1.78 -6.77 35.17
C GLN A 99 2.91 -7.74 34.70
N ASN A 100 4.13 -7.20 34.51
CA ASN A 100 5.45 -7.83 34.78
C ASN A 100 5.93 -9.08 33.98
N ARG A 101 6.81 -8.86 33.00
CA ARG A 101 8.25 -9.06 33.27
C ARG A 101 9.15 -8.04 32.57
N VAL A 102 10.03 -7.41 33.35
CA VAL A 102 11.00 -6.40 32.91
C VAL A 102 12.04 -6.98 31.93
N GLY A 103 12.37 -6.20 30.90
CA GLY A 103 13.46 -6.47 29.95
C GLY A 103 14.01 -5.19 29.33
N ILE A 104 14.63 -4.31 30.13
CA ILE A 104 15.22 -3.06 29.62
C ILE A 104 16.42 -3.38 28.72
N HIS A 105 16.33 -2.96 27.46
CA HIS A 105 17.49 -2.58 26.66
C HIS A 105 17.08 -1.45 25.70
N SER A 106 17.37 -0.21 26.11
CA SER A 106 17.56 0.85 25.13
C SER A 106 18.85 0.54 24.38
N ASN A 107 18.78 0.36 23.06
CA ASN A 107 19.93 0.60 22.21
C ASN A 107 19.43 1.23 20.90
N GLY A 108 19.99 2.38 20.54
CA GLY A 108 19.68 3.04 19.28
C GLY A 108 20.39 2.32 18.14
N HIS A 109 19.65 1.98 17.09
CA HIS A 109 20.25 1.68 15.79
C HIS A 109 19.56 2.51 14.71
N VAL A 110 19.92 3.79 14.67
CA VAL A 110 19.91 4.52 13.40
C VAL A 110 20.83 3.77 12.45
N ASN A 111 20.25 3.28 11.35
CA ASN A 111 20.92 3.02 10.08
C ASN A 111 19.82 2.68 9.06
N GLY A 112 19.04 3.71 8.70
CA GLY A 112 18.23 3.67 7.48
C GLY A 112 19.14 3.74 6.27
N GLU A 113 19.79 2.62 5.95
CA GLU A 113 20.66 2.51 4.77
C GLU A 113 19.79 2.61 3.52
N VAL A 114 19.67 3.83 2.97
CA VAL A 114 19.03 4.09 1.68
C VAL A 114 19.96 3.54 0.60
N ARG A 115 19.85 2.22 0.39
CA ARG A 115 20.51 1.53 -0.71
C ARG A 115 20.09 2.18 -2.05
N PRO A 116 21.03 2.36 -3.00
CA PRO A 116 20.68 2.73 -4.36
C PRO A 116 19.65 1.75 -4.93
N TRP A 117 18.69 2.27 -5.71
CA TRP A 117 17.61 1.46 -6.28
C TRP A 117 18.08 0.53 -7.41
N PHE A 118 19.30 0.77 -7.91
CA PHE A 118 19.98 -0.06 -8.89
C PHE A 118 21.47 -0.17 -8.50
N ASP A 119 21.99 -1.39 -8.47
CA ASP A 119 23.43 -1.63 -8.46
C ASP A 119 23.97 -1.39 -9.88
N HIS A 120 25.00 -0.54 -10.02
CA HIS A 120 25.73 -0.38 -11.28
C HIS A 120 27.06 -1.15 -11.19
N SER A 121 27.27 -2.07 -12.12
CA SER A 121 28.51 -2.81 -12.40
C SER A 121 28.64 -3.01 -13.90
#